data_AF-A0A3M1ECW9-F1
#
_entry.id   AF-A0A3M1ECW9-F1
#
_cell.length_a   1.000
_cell.length_b   1.000
_cell.length_c   1.000
_cell.angle_alpha   90.00
_cell.angle_beta   90.00
_cell.angle_gamma   90.00
#
_symmetry.space_group_name_H-M   'P 1'
#
loop_
_entity.id
_entity.type
_entity.pdbx_description
1 polymer ?
#
loop_
_entity_poly.entity_id
_entity_poly.type
_entity_poly.pdbx_seq_one_letter_code
_entity_poly.pdbx_strand_id
1 'polypeptide(L)'
;MPKTIEIKEAKARYALPLDEAQLAEEPLIVEREGKPIAAIIPYREYQKFIEWQRRERATTWQEEQERLLHKEIAAFERMKPDLLNTHKGKQVAILNGQVVDSDEDKRALAKRVYAKYGYRTILMTEVRESPRVYRIDSPEVKR
;
A
#
# COMPACT_ATOMS: atom_id res chain seq x y z
N MET A 1 16.88 29.53 30.23
CA MET A 1 17.37 30.54 29.26
C MET A 1 17.94 29.78 28.07
N PRO A 2 17.29 29.78 26.90
CA PRO A 2 17.82 29.09 25.73
C PRO A 2 19.03 29.86 25.18
N LYS A 3 20.16 29.17 25.03
CA LYS A 3 21.37 29.70 24.39
C LYS A 3 21.32 29.39 22.90
N THR A 4 21.23 30.44 22.10
CA THR A 4 21.36 30.38 20.64
C THR A 4 22.82 30.29 20.25
N ILE A 5 23.17 29.35 19.37
CA ILE A 5 24.49 29.27 18.73
C ILE A 5 24.26 29.38 17.22
N GLU A 6 24.76 30.44 16.61
CA GLU A 6 24.83 30.57 15.15
C GLU A 6 25.97 29.70 14.59
N ILE A 7 25.69 28.97 13.51
CA ILE A 7 26.69 28.18 12.79
C ILE A 7 26.87 28.76 11.38
N LYS A 8 28.05 29.31 11.09
CA LYS A 8 28.53 29.58 9.73
C LYS A 8 29.28 28.35 9.21
N GLU A 9 28.80 27.81 8.09
CA GLU A 9 29.25 26.54 7.50
C GLU A 9 30.75 26.51 7.15
N ALA A 10 31.40 25.41 7.55
CA ALA A 10 32.51 24.79 6.82
C ALA A 10 32.65 23.32 7.25
N LYS A 11 31.75 22.42 6.80
CA LYS A 11 31.81 20.94 7.03
C LYS A 11 32.32 20.49 8.42
N ALA A 12 32.04 21.26 9.45
CA ALA A 12 32.50 20.95 10.80
C ALA A 12 31.57 19.88 11.35
N ARG A 13 32.16 18.75 11.76
CA ARG A 13 31.44 17.74 12.53
C ARG A 13 31.26 18.32 13.93
N TYR A 14 30.07 18.81 14.22
CA TYR A 14 29.72 19.25 15.56
C TYR A 14 29.27 18.04 16.37
N ALA A 15 30.00 17.74 17.45
CA ALA A 15 29.51 16.84 18.48
C ALA A 15 28.62 17.67 19.40
N LEU A 16 27.31 17.48 19.31
CA LEU A 16 26.38 18.01 20.30
C LEU A 16 26.33 17.01 21.46
N PRO A 17 26.60 17.42 22.71
CA PRO A 17 26.31 16.58 23.85
C PRO A 17 24.79 16.45 23.93
N LEU A 18 24.27 15.30 23.50
CA LEU A 18 22.86 14.96 23.64
C LEU A 18 22.67 14.39 25.04
N ASP A 19 21.88 15.09 25.85
CA ASP A 19 21.42 14.57 27.14
C ASP A 19 20.19 13.68 26.91
N GLU A 20 20.22 12.46 27.45
CA GLU A 20 19.08 11.53 27.39
C GLU A 20 17.83 12.12 28.03
N ALA A 21 17.96 12.96 29.06
CA ALA A 21 16.83 13.63 29.70
C ALA A 21 16.17 14.65 28.76
N GLN A 22 16.97 15.39 27.98
CA GLN A 22 16.48 16.38 27.01
C GLN A 22 15.75 15.70 25.84
N LEU A 23 16.23 14.53 25.42
CA LEU A 23 15.59 13.73 24.36
C LEU A 23 14.31 13.02 24.84
N ALA A 24 14.13 12.83 26.15
CA ALA A 24 12.99 12.12 26.70
C ALA A 24 11.71 12.97 26.76
N GLU A 25 11.84 14.30 26.81
CA GLU A 25 10.70 15.21 26.93
C GLU A 25 10.12 15.59 25.56
N GLU A 26 10.96 15.90 24.57
CA GLU A 26 10.51 16.34 23.25
C GLU A 26 11.52 16.04 22.11
N PRO A 27 11.06 15.92 20.85
CA PRO A 27 11.95 15.82 19.69
C PRO A 27 12.84 17.05 19.54
N LEU A 28 14.15 16.84 19.39
CA LEU A 28 15.06 17.94 19.07
C LEU A 28 15.02 18.24 17.58
N ILE A 29 14.69 19.47 17.23
CA ILE A 29 14.63 19.91 15.83
C ILE A 29 15.99 20.43 15.40
N VAL A 30 16.51 19.86 14.32
CA VAL A 30 17.71 20.36 13.64
C VAL A 30 17.27 21.33 12.57
N GLU A 31 17.69 22.59 12.72
CA GLU A 31 17.39 23.66 11.77
C GLU A 31 18.63 24.04 10.94
N ARG A 32 18.39 24.41 9.69
CA ARG A 32 19.38 25.04 8.80
C ARG A 32 18.79 26.33 8.26
N GLU A 33 19.47 27.45 8.49
CA GLU A 33 19.01 28.79 8.07
C GLU A 33 17.59 29.11 8.58
N GLY A 34 17.27 28.70 9.81
CA GLY A 34 15.95 28.87 10.44
C GLY A 34 14.85 27.97 9.88
N LYS A 35 15.20 26.96 9.08
CA LYS A 35 14.27 25.97 8.54
C LYS A 35 14.50 24.59 9.16
N PRO A 36 13.46 23.92 9.68
CA PRO A 36 13.61 22.56 10.21
C PRO A 36 13.93 21.58 9.08
N ILE A 37 15.01 20.80 9.24
CA ILE A 37 15.47 19.81 8.24
C ILE A 37 15.51 18.39 8.78
N ALA A 38 15.60 18.20 10.10
CA ALA A 38 15.54 16.89 10.73
C ALA A 38 15.00 17.00 12.16
N ALA A 39 14.53 15.88 12.70
CA ALA A 39 14.20 15.73 14.10
C ALA A 39 14.99 14.56 14.68
N ILE A 40 15.53 14.72 15.88
CA ILE A 40 16.18 13.67 16.66
C ILE A 40 15.19 13.25 17.72
N ILE A 41 14.84 11.97 17.72
CA ILE A 41 13.93 11.35 18.69
C ILE A 41 14.59 10.12 19.32
N PRO A 42 14.20 9.74 20.55
CA PRO A 42 14.63 8.48 21.13
C PRO A 42 14.30 7.31 20.20
N TYR A 43 15.21 6.35 20.13
CA TYR A 43 15.06 5.17 19.26
C TYR A 43 13.75 4.42 19.51
N ARG A 44 13.30 4.34 20.78
CA ARG A 44 12.03 3.72 21.16
C ARG A 44 10.82 4.43 20.55
N GLU A 45 10.81 5.75 20.51
CA GLU A 45 9.74 6.53 19.87
C GLU A 45 9.78 6.36 18.34
N TYR A 46 10.98 6.33 17.76
CA TYR A 46 11.15 6.01 16.34
C TYR A 46 10.57 4.62 16.00
N GLN A 47 10.79 3.61 16.84
CA GLN A 47 10.23 2.27 16.63
C GLN A 47 8.69 2.30 16.60
N LYS A 48 8.05 2.97 17.58
CA LYS A 48 6.58 3.14 17.60
C LYS A 48 6.08 3.88 16.37
N PHE A 49 6.77 4.94 15.95
CA PHE A 49 6.43 5.71 14.74
C PHE A 49 6.50 4.83 13.49
N ILE A 50 7.52 3.99 13.35
CA ILE A 50 7.64 3.05 12.22
C ILE A 50 6.52 2.01 12.25
N GLU A 51 6.15 1.50 13.42
CA GLU A 51 5.03 0.56 13.55
C GLU A 51 3.67 1.20 13.21
N TRP A 52 3.42 2.42 13.69
CA TRP A 52 2.22 3.19 13.34
C TRP A 52 2.18 3.51 11.84
N GLN A 53 3.29 4.00 11.26
CA GLN A 53 3.37 4.31 9.84
C GLN A 53 3.14 3.08 8.97
N ARG A 54 3.60 1.89 9.41
CA ARG A 54 3.30 0.63 8.72
C ARG A 54 1.83 0.27 8.79
N ARG A 55 1.15 0.51 9.92
CA ARG A 55 -0.30 0.29 10.05
C ARG A 55 -1.08 1.27 9.18
N GLU A 56 -0.82 2.56 9.27
CA GLU A 56 -1.57 3.56 8.51
C GLU A 56 -1.32 3.51 7.00
N ARG A 57 -0.09 3.25 6.56
CA ARG A 57 0.17 3.06 5.12
C ARG A 57 -0.42 1.76 4.60
N ALA A 58 -0.53 0.72 5.44
CA ALA A 58 -1.26 -0.49 5.07
C ALA A 58 -2.76 -0.21 4.96
N THR A 59 -3.36 0.51 5.92
CA THR A 59 -4.79 0.84 5.91
C THR A 59 -5.17 1.67 4.70
N THR A 60 -4.48 2.79 4.45
CA THR A 60 -4.77 3.67 3.31
C THR A 60 -4.55 2.98 1.96
N TRP A 61 -3.51 2.16 1.84
CA TRP A 61 -3.27 1.38 0.62
C TRP A 61 -4.31 0.28 0.43
N GLN A 62 -4.67 -0.45 1.50
CA GLN A 62 -5.71 -1.48 1.48
C GLN A 62 -7.07 -0.89 1.09
N GLU A 63 -7.50 0.18 1.74
CA GLU A 63 -8.77 0.86 1.46
C GLU A 63 -8.85 1.31 0.00
N GLU A 64 -7.77 1.89 -0.55
CA GLU A 64 -7.75 2.31 -1.95
C GLU A 64 -7.76 1.12 -2.91
N GLN A 65 -7.00 0.05 -2.63
CA GLN A 65 -7.03 -1.16 -3.47
C GLN A 65 -8.41 -1.84 -3.42
N GLU A 66 -9.04 -1.90 -2.26
CA GLU A 66 -10.40 -2.41 -2.09
C GLU A 66 -11.40 -1.57 -2.87
N ARG A 67 -11.31 -0.24 -2.80
CA ARG A 67 -12.17 0.66 -3.55
C ARG A 67 -12.03 0.46 -5.06
N LEU A 68 -10.80 0.32 -5.55
CA LEU A 68 -10.53 0.03 -6.97
C LEU A 68 -11.12 -1.34 -7.36
N LEU A 69 -10.91 -2.37 -6.55
CA LEU A 69 -11.42 -3.71 -6.82
C LEU A 69 -12.96 -3.73 -6.87
N HIS A 70 -13.63 -3.06 -5.93
CA HIS A 70 -15.10 -2.96 -5.92
C HIS A 70 -15.64 -2.31 -7.20
N LYS A 71 -14.94 -1.32 -7.77
CA LYS A 71 -15.32 -0.73 -9.06
C LYS A 71 -15.22 -1.73 -10.20
N GLU A 72 -14.15 -2.52 -10.25
CA GLU A 72 -13.99 -3.55 -11.28
C GLU A 72 -15.04 -4.67 -11.14
N ILE A 73 -15.41 -5.05 -9.91
CA ILE A 73 -16.49 -6.00 -9.64
C ILE A 73 -17.84 -5.44 -10.12
N ALA A 74 -18.15 -4.18 -9.79
CA ALA A 74 -19.37 -3.53 -10.25
C ALA A 74 -19.41 -3.40 -11.79
N ALA A 75 -18.25 -3.21 -12.44
CA ALA A 75 -18.17 -3.27 -13.89
C ALA A 75 -18.49 -4.69 -14.38
N PHE A 76 -17.81 -5.72 -13.88
CA PHE A 76 -18.07 -7.11 -14.24
C PHE A 76 -19.55 -7.48 -14.15
N GLU A 77 -20.22 -7.20 -13.03
CA GLU A 77 -21.64 -7.55 -12.86
C GLU A 77 -22.55 -6.86 -13.89
N ARG A 78 -22.24 -5.62 -14.30
CA ARG A 78 -23.00 -4.93 -15.36
C ARG A 78 -22.83 -5.59 -16.73
N MET A 79 -21.63 -6.06 -17.05
CA MET A 79 -21.32 -6.70 -18.36
C MET A 79 -21.51 -8.21 -18.34
N LYS A 80 -21.78 -8.81 -17.17
CA LYS A 80 -21.94 -10.25 -16.98
C LYS A 80 -22.95 -10.88 -17.94
N PRO A 81 -24.14 -10.29 -18.22
CA PRO A 81 -25.08 -10.86 -19.19
C PRO A 81 -24.47 -11.02 -20.59
N ASP A 82 -23.73 -10.01 -21.06
CA ASP A 82 -23.09 -10.03 -22.38
C ASP A 82 -21.88 -10.98 -22.41
N LEU A 83 -21.12 -11.01 -21.31
CA LEU A 83 -20.01 -11.94 -21.15
C LEU A 83 -20.49 -13.40 -21.10
N LEU A 84 -21.65 -13.67 -20.54
CA LEU A 84 -22.23 -15.03 -20.55
C LEU A 84 -22.57 -15.52 -21.96
N ASN A 85 -22.77 -14.62 -22.92
CA ASN A 85 -23.00 -14.98 -24.31
C ASN A 85 -21.68 -15.18 -25.08
N THR A 86 -20.62 -14.46 -24.71
CA THR A 86 -19.39 -14.36 -25.52
C THR A 86 -18.17 -15.08 -24.92
N HIS A 87 -18.10 -15.18 -23.59
CA HIS A 87 -16.95 -15.65 -22.83
C HIS A 87 -17.33 -16.69 -21.77
N LYS A 88 -18.50 -17.36 -21.90
CA LYS A 88 -18.96 -18.39 -20.95
C LYS A 88 -17.87 -19.44 -20.68
N GLY A 89 -17.54 -19.64 -19.41
CA GLY A 89 -16.52 -20.60 -18.97
C GLY A 89 -15.07 -20.14 -19.13
N LYS A 90 -14.83 -18.97 -19.74
CA LYS A 90 -13.49 -18.36 -19.84
C LYS A 90 -13.20 -17.47 -18.64
N GLN A 91 -11.92 -17.30 -18.37
CA GLN A 91 -11.37 -16.28 -17.48
C GLN A 91 -11.33 -14.94 -18.22
N VAL A 92 -11.78 -13.88 -17.58
CA VAL A 92 -11.69 -12.50 -18.09
C VAL A 92 -10.89 -11.65 -17.13
N ALA A 93 -10.07 -10.76 -17.68
CA ALA A 93 -9.36 -9.73 -16.94
C ALA A 93 -10.05 -8.38 -17.19
N ILE A 94 -10.41 -7.69 -16.10
CA ILE A 94 -11.12 -6.42 -16.14
C ILE A 94 -10.28 -5.36 -15.45
N LEU A 95 -10.07 -4.26 -16.16
CA LEU A 95 -9.31 -3.11 -15.71
C LEU A 95 -9.99 -1.85 -16.24
N ASN A 96 -10.20 -0.86 -15.37
CA ASN A 96 -10.91 0.38 -15.66
C ASN A 96 -12.33 0.14 -16.23
N GLY A 97 -12.98 -0.93 -15.78
CA GLY A 97 -14.33 -1.32 -16.18
C GLY A 97 -14.47 -1.89 -17.58
N GLN A 98 -13.39 -2.38 -18.19
CA GLN A 98 -13.39 -3.01 -19.52
C GLN A 98 -12.66 -4.36 -19.49
N VAL A 99 -13.10 -5.31 -20.31
CA VAL A 99 -12.34 -6.55 -20.54
C VAL A 99 -11.07 -6.21 -21.32
N VAL A 100 -9.92 -6.43 -20.70
CA VAL A 100 -8.61 -6.15 -21.30
C VAL A 100 -7.93 -7.37 -21.90
N ASP A 101 -8.31 -8.58 -21.46
CA ASP A 101 -7.88 -9.87 -22.01
C ASP A 101 -8.84 -10.98 -21.52
N SER A 102 -8.85 -12.12 -22.19
CA SER A 102 -9.56 -13.33 -21.76
C SER A 102 -8.80 -14.59 -22.16
N ASP A 103 -8.96 -15.67 -21.40
CA ASP A 103 -8.35 -16.96 -21.68
C ASP A 103 -9.15 -18.10 -21.04
N GLU A 104 -8.89 -19.34 -21.45
CA GLU A 104 -9.39 -20.52 -20.74
C GLU A 104 -8.51 -20.83 -19.52
N ASP A 105 -7.21 -20.54 -19.58
CA ASP A 105 -6.25 -20.74 -18.50
C ASP A 105 -6.02 -19.45 -17.69
N LYS A 106 -6.39 -19.51 -16.40
CA LYS A 106 -6.23 -18.39 -15.45
C LYS A 106 -4.77 -17.95 -15.28
N ARG A 107 -3.82 -18.88 -15.26
CA ARG A 107 -2.40 -18.58 -15.09
C ARG A 107 -1.83 -17.96 -16.34
N ALA A 108 -2.22 -18.45 -17.52
CA ALA A 108 -1.81 -17.87 -18.79
C ALA A 108 -2.32 -16.43 -18.93
N LEU A 109 -3.60 -16.20 -18.61
CA LEU A 109 -4.20 -14.86 -18.56
C LEU A 109 -3.43 -13.94 -17.60
N ALA A 110 -3.25 -14.37 -16.36
CA ALA A 110 -2.57 -13.57 -15.34
C ALA A 110 -1.16 -13.17 -15.77
N LYS A 111 -0.38 -14.10 -16.34
CA LYS A 111 0.97 -13.83 -16.83
C LYS A 111 0.99 -12.76 -17.91
N ARG A 112 0.10 -12.83 -18.90
CA ARG A 112 0.03 -11.84 -19.99
C ARG A 112 -0.42 -10.47 -19.49
N VAL A 113 -1.46 -10.46 -18.65
CA VAL A 113 -2.05 -9.22 -18.15
C VAL A 113 -1.07 -8.50 -17.23
N TYR A 114 -0.39 -9.19 -16.31
CA TYR A 114 0.64 -8.56 -15.48
C TYR A 114 1.87 -8.13 -16.28
N ALA A 115 2.26 -8.88 -17.31
CA ALA A 115 3.34 -8.44 -18.21
C ALA A 115 2.99 -7.16 -18.98
N LYS A 116 1.71 -6.97 -19.36
CA LYS A 116 1.25 -5.82 -20.14
C LYS A 116 0.93 -4.58 -19.29
N TYR A 117 0.28 -4.76 -18.14
CA TYR A 117 -0.25 -3.66 -17.34
C TYR A 117 0.46 -3.44 -16.00
N GLY A 118 1.42 -4.31 -15.67
CA GLY A 118 2.12 -4.30 -14.38
C GLY A 118 1.29 -4.84 -13.23
N TYR A 119 1.92 -5.00 -12.07
CA TYR A 119 1.26 -5.44 -10.84
C TYR A 119 0.40 -4.33 -10.25
N ARG A 120 -0.91 -4.39 -10.50
CA ARG A 120 -1.93 -3.48 -9.95
C ARG A 120 -3.26 -4.22 -9.78
N THR A 121 -4.24 -3.58 -9.13
CA THR A 121 -5.59 -4.15 -8.96
C THR A 121 -6.25 -4.35 -10.32
N ILE A 122 -6.40 -5.61 -10.71
CA ILE A 122 -7.07 -6.08 -11.92
C ILE A 122 -7.97 -7.23 -11.48
N LEU A 123 -9.26 -7.15 -11.81
CA LEU A 123 -10.17 -8.24 -11.52
C LEU A 123 -9.96 -9.36 -12.54
N MET A 124 -9.60 -10.55 -12.07
CA MET A 124 -9.50 -11.76 -12.90
C MET A 124 -10.49 -12.79 -12.36
N THR A 125 -11.56 -13.03 -13.11
CA THR A 125 -12.65 -13.92 -12.70
C THR A 125 -13.13 -14.76 -13.86
N GLU A 126 -13.76 -15.89 -13.54
CA GLU A 126 -14.39 -16.75 -14.54
C GLU A 126 -15.81 -16.28 -14.82
N VAL A 127 -16.19 -16.28 -16.09
CA VAL A 127 -17.55 -15.92 -16.51
C VAL A 127 -18.47 -17.13 -16.33
N ARG A 128 -19.27 -17.11 -15.27
CA ARG A 128 -20.27 -18.15 -14.95
C ARG A 128 -21.59 -17.54 -14.49
N GLU A 129 -22.66 -18.31 -14.64
CA GLU A 129 -24.00 -17.90 -14.19
C GLU A 129 -24.03 -17.74 -12.67
N SER A 130 -23.53 -18.74 -11.94
CA SER A 130 -23.41 -18.72 -10.48
C SER A 130 -21.97 -18.40 -10.02
N PRO A 131 -21.81 -17.59 -8.93
CA PRO A 131 -20.50 -17.32 -8.37
C PRO A 131 -19.91 -18.58 -7.72
N ARG A 132 -18.58 -18.71 -7.77
CA ARG A 132 -17.87 -19.74 -6.99
C ARG A 132 -17.80 -19.29 -5.53
N VAL A 133 -18.47 -20.03 -4.65
CA VAL A 133 -18.36 -19.83 -3.20
C VAL A 133 -17.20 -20.68 -2.69
N TYR A 134 -16.16 -20.02 -2.18
CA TYR A 134 -15.06 -20.68 -1.48
C TYR A 134 -15.29 -20.57 0.03
N ARG A 135 -15.29 -21.70 0.73
CA ARG A 135 -15.10 -21.70 2.19
C ARG A 135 -13.60 -21.70 2.44
N ILE A 136 -13.13 -20.64 3.08
CA ILE A 136 -11.77 -20.57 3.58
C ILE A 136 -11.87 -20.92 5.06
N ASP A 137 -11.31 -22.06 5.45
CA ASP A 137 -11.24 -22.43 6.85
C ASP A 137 -10.37 -21.42 7.60
N SER A 138 -10.83 -21.01 8.78
CA SER A 138 -10.11 -20.03 9.58
C SER A 138 -8.74 -20.61 9.95
N PRO A 139 -7.63 -19.87 9.76
CA PRO A 139 -6.32 -20.36 10.16
C PRO A 139 -6.28 -20.51 11.68
N GLU A 140 -6.33 -21.74 12.15
CA GLU A 140 -6.07 -22.05 13.55
C GLU A 140 -4.57 -21.90 13.81
N VAL A 141 -4.19 -20.87 14.57
CA VAL A 141 -2.84 -20.74 15.08
C VAL A 141 -2.65 -21.83 16.13
N LYS A 142 -1.87 -22.87 15.81
CA LYS A 142 -1.40 -23.82 16.82
C LYS A 142 -0.56 -23.06 17.85
N ARG A 143 -1.07 -23.00 19.08
CA ARG A 143 -0.41 -22.40 20.23
C ARG A 143 0.66 -23.33 20.81
#